data_AF-A0ABD1VDW3-F1
#
_entry.id   AF-A0ABD1VDW3-F1
#
_cell.length_a   1.000
_cell.length_b   1.000
_cell.length_c   1.000
_cell.angle_alpha   90.00
_cell.angle_beta   90.00
_cell.angle_gamma   90.00
#
_symmetry.space_group_name_H-M   'P 1'
#
loop_
_entity.id
_entity.type
_entity.pdbx_description
1 polymer ?
#
loop_
_entity_poly.entity_id
_entity_poly.type
_entity_poly.pdbx_seq_one_letter_code
_entity_poly.pdbx_strand_id
1 'polypeptide(L)'
;MTKGRNKVALLDCVECFQNTLDNLHKSLGVLRKLSFRDFNSQMEDVTTWLSAALTDEDTCSDGFNGQEGKVVEILLNRVSNVTYMTSNALALVNKLATTGPEALQKD
;
A
#
# COMPACT_ATOMS: atom_id res chain seq x y z
N MET A 1 -15.38 25.35 12.64
CA MET A 1 -15.40 24.90 11.22
C MET A 1 -14.64 23.59 10.99
N THR A 2 -13.69 23.20 11.85
CA THR A 2 -12.86 21.97 11.75
C THR A 2 -13.61 20.64 11.90
N LYS A 3 -14.66 20.57 12.73
CA LYS A 3 -15.38 19.30 13.00
C LYS A 3 -16.04 18.67 11.76
N GLY A 4 -16.56 19.49 10.83
CA GLY A 4 -17.15 19.01 9.58
C GLY A 4 -16.09 18.54 8.58
N ARG A 5 -14.98 19.27 8.48
CA ARG A 5 -13.85 18.92 7.61
C ARG A 5 -13.19 17.60 8.00
N ASN A 6 -13.00 17.37 9.30
CA ASN A 6 -12.45 16.11 9.81
C ASN A 6 -13.35 14.90 9.52
N LYS A 7 -14.67 15.10 9.46
CA LYS A 7 -15.60 14.01 9.12
C LYS A 7 -15.45 13.58 7.66
N VAL A 8 -15.33 14.55 6.74
CA VAL A 8 -15.13 14.27 5.32
C VAL A 8 -13.77 13.59 5.10
N ALA A 9 -12.69 14.16 5.62
CA ALA A 9 -11.35 13.57 5.54
C ALA A 9 -11.28 12.16 6.12
N LEU A 10 -12.05 11.87 7.19
CA LEU A 10 -12.12 10.52 7.74
C LEU A 10 -12.85 9.53 6.82
N LEU A 11 -13.93 9.95 6.15
CA LEU A 11 -14.63 9.11 5.19
C LEU A 11 -13.74 8.83 3.97
N ASP A 12 -13.07 9.85 3.45
CA ASP A 12 -12.13 9.73 2.34
C ASP A 12 -10.97 8.79 2.73
N CYS A 13 -10.46 8.90 3.96
CA CYS A 13 -9.43 8.00 4.46
C CYS A 13 -9.91 6.54 4.58
N VAL A 14 -11.17 6.31 4.99
CA VAL A 14 -11.73 4.96 5.03
C VAL A 14 -11.81 4.35 3.62
N GLU A 15 -12.19 5.15 2.62
CA GLU A 15 -12.18 4.71 1.21
C GLU A 15 -10.77 4.41 0.71
N CYS A 16 -9.80 5.29 1.00
CA CYS A 16 -8.39 5.06 0.67
C CYS A 16 -7.89 3.73 1.26
N PHE A 17 -8.18 3.46 2.53
CA PHE A 17 -7.74 2.22 3.18
C PHE A 17 -8.48 0.97 2.66
N GLN A 18 -9.70 1.10 2.15
CA GLN A 18 -10.36 0.00 1.46
C GLN A 18 -9.63 -0.33 0.16
N ASN A 19 -9.20 0.68 -0.61
CA ASN A 19 -8.38 0.50 -1.80
C ASN A 19 -7.00 -0.07 -1.46
N THR A 20 -6.35 0.42 -0.40
CA THR A 20 -5.10 -0.13 0.14
C THR A 20 -5.25 -1.63 0.42
N LEU A 21 -6.30 -2.05 1.13
CA LEU A 21 -6.55 -3.47 1.43
C LEU A 21 -6.77 -4.30 0.16
N ASP A 22 -7.52 -3.80 -0.81
CA ASP A 22 -7.77 -4.50 -2.07
C ASP A 22 -6.47 -4.67 -2.88
N ASN A 23 -5.64 -3.63 -2.93
CA ASN A 23 -4.33 -3.65 -3.58
C ASN A 23 -3.39 -4.65 -2.90
N LEU A 24 -3.32 -4.66 -1.55
CA LEU A 24 -2.54 -5.63 -0.79
C LEU A 24 -3.02 -7.07 -1.01
N HIS A 25 -4.33 -7.30 -1.08
CA HIS A 25 -4.89 -8.63 -1.36
C HIS A 25 -4.59 -9.12 -2.78
N LYS A 26 -4.67 -8.22 -3.78
CA LYS A 26 -4.27 -8.55 -5.17
C LYS A 26 -2.78 -8.93 -5.23
N SER A 27 -1.91 -8.12 -4.61
CA SER A 27 -0.47 -8.40 -4.50
C SER A 27 -0.20 -9.77 -3.89
N LEU A 28 -0.84 -10.07 -2.75
CA LEU A 28 -0.70 -11.38 -2.10
C LEU A 28 -1.24 -12.52 -2.96
N GLY A 29 -2.32 -12.30 -3.71
CA GLY A 29 -2.90 -13.27 -4.63
C GLY A 29 -1.94 -13.69 -5.74
N VAL A 30 -1.20 -12.73 -6.31
CA VAL A 30 -0.17 -12.98 -7.32
C VAL A 30 1.07 -13.62 -6.72
N LEU A 31 1.58 -13.10 -5.59
CA LEU A 31 2.77 -13.64 -4.92
C LEU A 31 2.61 -15.12 -4.52
N ARG A 32 1.40 -15.58 -4.20
CA ARG A 32 1.10 -16.99 -3.89
C ARG A 32 1.12 -17.93 -5.10
N LYS A 33 1.11 -17.38 -6.31
CA LYS A 33 0.97 -18.11 -7.58
C LYS A 33 2.07 -17.72 -8.56
N LEU A 34 3.23 -17.29 -8.06
CA LEU A 34 4.37 -16.96 -8.91
C LEU A 34 4.73 -18.16 -9.79
N SER A 35 5.01 -17.88 -11.05
CA SER A 35 5.45 -18.88 -12.01
C SER A 35 6.61 -18.34 -12.81
N PHE A 36 7.52 -19.22 -13.23
CA PHE A 36 8.66 -18.81 -14.06
C PHE A 36 8.19 -18.16 -15.38
N ARG A 37 7.13 -18.70 -15.99
CA ARG A 37 6.61 -18.23 -17.29
C ARG A 37 6.08 -16.80 -17.24
N ASP A 38 5.32 -16.47 -16.19
CA ASP A 38 4.62 -15.18 -16.09
C ASP A 38 5.29 -14.23 -15.06
N PHE A 39 6.48 -14.59 -14.56
CA PHE A 39 7.15 -13.93 -13.42
C PHE A 39 7.27 -12.42 -13.60
N ASN A 40 7.76 -11.96 -14.75
CA ASN A 40 7.99 -10.52 -14.98
C ASN A 40 6.68 -9.73 -14.90
N SER A 41 5.63 -10.14 -15.61
CA SER A 41 4.32 -9.50 -15.54
C SER A 41 3.69 -9.58 -14.14
N GLN A 42 3.88 -10.71 -13.44
CA GLN A 42 3.39 -10.86 -12.07
C GLN A 42 4.09 -9.89 -11.11
N MET A 43 5.40 -9.70 -11.27
CA MET A 43 6.15 -8.75 -10.45
C MET A 43 5.80 -7.29 -10.79
N GLU A 44 5.53 -6.98 -12.06
CA GLU A 44 5.02 -5.67 -12.49
C GLU A 44 3.66 -5.37 -11.81
N ASP A 45 2.70 -6.30 -11.88
CA ASP A 45 1.39 -6.16 -11.25
C ASP A 45 1.50 -5.89 -9.73
N VAL A 46 2.30 -6.70 -9.02
CA VAL A 46 2.51 -6.54 -7.57
C VAL A 46 3.15 -5.19 -7.26
N THR A 47 4.12 -4.75 -8.05
CA THR A 47 4.79 -3.45 -7.89
C THR A 47 3.79 -2.30 -8.08
N THR A 48 2.93 -2.39 -9.10
CA THR A 48 1.88 -1.40 -9.36
C THR A 48 0.89 -1.32 -8.20
N TRP A 49 0.38 -2.44 -7.70
CA TRP A 49 -0.60 -2.41 -6.61
C TRP A 49 0.01 -1.96 -5.28
N LEU A 50 1.25 -2.33 -4.95
CA LEU A 50 1.92 -1.80 -3.76
C LEU A 50 2.21 -0.31 -3.86
N SER A 51 2.54 0.20 -5.06
CA SER A 51 2.69 1.64 -5.30
C SER A 51 1.35 2.37 -5.16
N ALA A 52 0.25 1.79 -5.67
CA ALA A 52 -1.09 2.35 -5.51
C ALA A 52 -1.53 2.39 -4.04
N ALA A 53 -1.26 1.32 -3.27
CA ALA A 53 -1.51 1.28 -1.83
C ALA A 53 -0.81 2.42 -1.08
N LEU A 54 0.46 2.72 -1.42
CA LEU A 54 1.18 3.87 -0.86
C LEU A 54 0.54 5.20 -1.25
N THR A 55 0.07 5.35 -2.49
CA THR A 55 -0.64 6.57 -2.92
C THR A 55 -1.96 6.78 -2.17
N ASP A 56 -2.71 5.71 -1.91
CA ASP A 56 -3.95 5.76 -1.13
C ASP A 56 -3.67 6.19 0.33
N GLU A 57 -2.64 5.63 0.96
CA GLU A 57 -2.22 5.98 2.32
C GLU A 57 -1.74 7.44 2.43
N ASP A 58 -0.99 7.92 1.43
CA ASP A 58 -0.54 9.31 1.32
C ASP A 58 -1.74 10.26 1.15
N THR A 59 -2.69 9.89 0.28
CA THR A 59 -3.94 10.64 0.07
C THR A 59 -4.77 10.75 1.36
N CYS A 60 -4.89 9.67 2.14
CA CYS A 60 -5.53 9.73 3.46
C CYS A 60 -4.82 10.75 4.37
N SER A 61 -3.48 10.69 4.44
CA SER A 61 -2.69 11.59 5.29
C SER A 61 -2.89 13.06 4.90
N ASP A 62 -2.86 13.35 3.59
CA ASP A 62 -3.05 14.68 3.03
C ASP A 62 -4.43 15.28 3.33
N GLY A 63 -5.47 14.45 3.44
CA GLY A 63 -6.81 14.88 3.85
C GLY A 63 -6.84 15.59 5.21
N PHE A 64 -5.87 15.30 6.08
CA PHE A 64 -5.75 15.89 7.42
C PHE A 64 -4.69 17.01 7.52
N ASN A 65 -4.07 17.42 6.42
CA ASN A 65 -3.09 18.51 6.44
C ASN A 65 -3.67 19.78 7.09
N GLY A 66 -2.92 20.33 8.04
CA GLY A 66 -3.35 21.49 8.86
C GLY A 66 -4.51 21.21 9.81
N GLN A 67 -4.83 19.94 10.12
CA GLN A 67 -5.75 19.57 11.21
C GLN A 67 -5.00 19.14 12.45
N GLU A 68 -5.51 19.59 13.60
CA GLU A 68 -4.94 19.31 14.91
C GLU A 68 -5.93 18.55 15.78
N GLY A 69 -5.41 17.81 16.74
CA GLY A 69 -6.18 17.11 17.77
C GLY A 69 -5.75 15.66 17.95
N LYS A 70 -5.88 15.17 19.17
CA LYS A 70 -5.42 13.83 19.59
C LYS A 70 -5.93 12.69 18.70
N VAL A 71 -7.15 12.79 18.18
CA VAL A 71 -7.73 11.76 17.29
C VAL A 71 -7.04 11.76 15.92
N VAL A 72 -6.76 12.95 15.36
CA VAL A 72 -6.04 13.09 14.09
C VAL A 72 -4.62 12.57 14.24
N GLU A 73 -3.93 12.90 15.33
CA GLU A 73 -2.59 12.40 15.63
C GLU A 73 -2.54 10.87 15.72
N ILE A 74 -3.48 10.25 16.45
CA ILE A 74 -3.58 8.79 16.54
C ILE A 74 -3.83 8.16 15.17
N LEU A 75 -4.69 8.77 14.35
CA LEU A 75 -4.97 8.30 13.00
C LEU A 75 -3.70 8.37 12.13
N LEU A 76 -3.05 9.54 12.02
CA LEU A 76 -1.85 9.73 11.20
C LEU A 76 -0.70 8.82 11.64
N ASN A 77 -0.54 8.56 12.94
CA ASN A 77 0.43 7.57 13.43
C ASN A 77 0.11 6.14 12.95
N ARG A 78 -1.17 5.76 12.87
CA ARG A 78 -1.57 4.45 12.33
C ARG A 78 -1.34 4.38 10.83
N VAL A 79 -1.67 5.44 10.08
CA VAL A 79 -1.42 5.52 8.64
C VAL A 79 0.08 5.36 8.37
N SER A 80 0.92 6.14 9.07
CA SER A 80 2.37 6.07 8.96
C SER A 80 2.93 4.65 9.20
N ASN A 81 2.43 3.95 10.23
CA ASN A 81 2.84 2.57 10.49
C ASN A 81 2.53 1.63 9.31
N VAL A 82 1.34 1.76 8.71
CA VAL A 82 0.96 0.95 7.54
C VAL A 82 1.84 1.32 6.34
N THR A 83 2.10 2.61 6.11
CA THR A 83 3.01 3.08 5.05
C THR A 83 4.42 2.54 5.17
N TYR A 84 4.97 2.43 6.37
CA TYR A 84 6.25 1.74 6.56
C TYR A 84 6.17 0.26 6.18
N MET A 85 5.08 -0.43 6.53
CA MET A 85 4.89 -1.84 6.15
C MET A 85 4.74 -2.03 4.63
N THR A 86 3.92 -1.20 3.98
CA THR A 86 3.71 -1.22 2.53
C THR A 86 5.01 -0.90 1.78
N SER A 87 5.77 0.10 2.24
CA SER A 87 7.07 0.46 1.67
C SER A 87 8.11 -0.66 1.82
N ASN A 88 8.18 -1.29 2.99
CA ASN A 88 9.03 -2.46 3.21
C ASN A 88 8.65 -3.62 2.27
N ALA A 89 7.35 -3.89 2.09
CA ALA A 89 6.87 -4.90 1.16
C ALA A 89 7.28 -4.58 -0.29
N LEU A 90 7.12 -3.33 -0.72
CA LEU A 90 7.52 -2.88 -2.06
C LEU A 90 9.03 -3.03 -2.27
N ALA A 91 9.85 -2.69 -1.28
CA ALA A 91 11.30 -2.89 -1.36
C ALA A 91 11.68 -4.37 -1.54
N LEU A 92 11.02 -5.27 -0.81
CA LEU A 92 11.22 -6.72 -0.95
C LEU A 92 10.76 -7.24 -2.31
N VAL A 93 9.62 -6.76 -2.81
CA VAL A 93 9.10 -7.10 -4.15
C VAL A 93 10.05 -6.62 -5.24
N ASN A 94 10.55 -5.38 -5.17
CA ASN A 94 11.54 -4.87 -6.11
C ASN A 94 12.82 -5.70 -6.10
N LYS A 95 13.27 -6.14 -4.91
CA LYS A 95 14.42 -7.04 -4.82
C LYS A 95 14.12 -8.38 -5.48
N LEU A 96 12.96 -8.98 -5.18
CA LEU A 96 12.53 -10.25 -5.78
C LEU A 96 12.43 -10.15 -7.31
N ALA A 97 11.93 -9.03 -7.85
CA ALA A 97 11.82 -8.82 -9.30
C ALA A 97 13.20 -8.87 -9.99
N THR A 98 14.25 -8.41 -9.31
CA THR A 98 15.62 -8.42 -9.85
C THR A 98 16.37 -9.73 -9.65
N THR A 99 16.13 -10.47 -8.56
CA THR A 99 16.90 -11.69 -8.22
C THR A 99 16.11 -12.99 -8.36
N GLY A 100 14.79 -12.93 -8.48
CA GLY A 100 13.88 -14.08 -8.51
C GLY A 100 13.94 -14.96 -9.76
N PRO A 101 14.16 -14.43 -10.98
CA PRO A 101 14.22 -15.27 -12.18
C PRO A 101 15.29 -16.37 -12.12
N GLU A 102 16.42 -16.11 -11.46
CA GLU A 102 17.51 -17.07 -11.24
C GLU A 102 17.14 -18.14 -10.20
N ALA A 103 16.30 -17.79 -9.22
CA ALA A 103 15.86 -18.70 -8.16
C ALA A 103 14.79 -19.70 -8.66
N LEU A 104 13.94 -19.26 -9.60
CA LEU A 104 12.85 -20.08 -10.17
C LEU A 104 13.30 -21.03 -11.30
N GLN A 105 14.54 -20.94 -11.79
CA GLN A 105 15.09 -21.87 -12.78
C GLN A 105 15.58 -23.19 -12.19
N LYS A 106 15.65 -23.29 -10.85
CA LYS A 106 16.21 -24.47 -10.16
C LYS A 106 15.18 -25.55 -9.82
N ASP A 107 13.92 -25.34 -10.16
CA ASP A 107 12.82 -26.31 -10.01
C ASP A 107 12.41 -26.91 -11.37
#